data_AF-A0A0D6AWW3-F1
#
_entry.id   AF-A0A0D6AWW3-F1
#
_cell.length_a   1.000
_cell.length_b   1.000
_cell.length_c   1.000
_cell.angle_alpha   90.00
_cell.angle_beta   90.00
_cell.angle_gamma   90.00
#
_symmetry.space_group_name_H-M   'P 1'
#
loop_
_entity.id
_entity.type
_entity.pdbx_description
1 polymer ?
#
loop_
_entity_poly.entity_id
_entity_poly.type
_entity_poly.pdbx_seq_one_letter_code
_entity_poly.pdbx_strand_id
1 'polypeptide(L)'
;MIHTTKQTYIFQLKGFKGADNLNIQFGNVRIYNPKTTKLIKKYLLDFDDNSDPNKFDNYEYFGSKNDDIYCNGAVTLDVIDQEQSKKEAISNLNQVLSFILSNQMDIKYPIKIDISSMFIIDENGVQKGFFSQRTEDDYNFKESRENINFIHNFYQSKITSQLNSVDKQIIESLNWKKKAVESFNINEKILWFWISLENLMNDGNNRSSENIFYYVSKYLAIYQFYKFVWKHYGKLIDIRKKLVLKSFSTNDRKDLKELDSILRLDEINTKDNQIIYSLKEFIENIDLIIDLIKAQFEKEELLYYQLDYLRLIFNNPDNLKKLLDDFEHICKEKLLYVYRIRNKIVHNANTEENTLSEYYSDFISQASTLTIIQFMTKRQNKNLKTTESILNDILYDFNKLKLDIEIQGITVLYEQ
;
A
#
# COMPACT_ATOMS: atom_id res chain seq x y z
N MET A 1 -20.19 28.18 -30.75
CA MET A 1 -20.04 27.67 -29.37
C MET A 1 -20.49 26.23 -29.37
N ILE A 2 -19.61 25.28 -29.05
CA ILE A 2 -20.02 23.88 -28.85
C ILE A 2 -20.63 23.83 -27.46
N HIS A 3 -21.93 23.52 -27.37
CA HIS A 3 -22.60 23.34 -26.08
C HIS A 3 -22.10 22.02 -25.46
N THR A 4 -21.18 22.11 -24.50
CA THR A 4 -20.84 20.97 -23.65
C THR A 4 -21.93 20.81 -22.59
N THR A 5 -22.40 19.59 -22.37
CA THR A 5 -23.29 19.27 -21.24
C THR A 5 -22.54 18.41 -20.25
N LYS A 6 -22.58 18.80 -18.98
CA LYS A 6 -21.90 18.05 -17.92
C LYS A 6 -22.72 16.81 -17.56
N GLN A 7 -22.10 15.64 -17.65
CA GLN A 7 -22.74 14.37 -17.34
C GLN A 7 -21.88 13.57 -16.37
N THR A 8 -22.51 12.74 -15.54
CA THR A 8 -21.84 11.81 -14.65
C THR A 8 -22.16 10.38 -15.05
N TYR A 9 -21.12 9.59 -15.28
CA TYR A 9 -21.20 8.16 -15.57
C TYR A 9 -20.97 7.37 -14.29
N ILE A 10 -21.89 6.48 -13.94
CA ILE A 10 -21.83 5.66 -12.72
C ILE A 10 -21.66 4.20 -13.12
N PHE A 11 -20.65 3.55 -12.55
CA PHE A 11 -20.31 2.15 -12.76
C PHE A 11 -20.28 1.40 -11.42
N GLN A 12 -20.60 0.11 -11.45
CA GLN A 12 -20.33 -0.77 -10.31
C GLN A 12 -18.83 -1.11 -10.25
N LEU A 13 -18.28 -1.18 -9.05
CA LEU A 13 -16.93 -1.69 -8.79
C LEU A 13 -17.02 -3.12 -8.25
N LYS A 14 -16.63 -4.10 -9.08
CA LYS A 14 -16.50 -5.51 -8.69
C LYS A 14 -15.20 -5.71 -7.88
N GLY A 15 -15.14 -6.74 -7.03
CA GLY A 15 -14.03 -7.02 -6.09
C GLY A 15 -13.96 -6.13 -4.85
N PHE A 16 -14.87 -5.17 -4.70
CA PHE A 16 -14.87 -4.24 -3.58
C PHE A 16 -16.27 -4.07 -3.01
N LYS A 17 -16.44 -4.41 -1.73
CA LYS A 17 -17.71 -4.27 -1.01
C LYS A 17 -17.96 -2.82 -0.66
N GLY A 18 -16.95 -2.13 -0.13
CA GLY A 18 -16.96 -0.69 0.17
C GLY A 18 -17.65 -0.33 1.48
N ALA A 19 -16.88 -0.08 2.54
CA ALA A 19 -17.36 0.28 3.88
C ALA A 19 -18.62 1.18 3.92
N ASP A 20 -19.47 1.02 4.94
CA ASP A 20 -20.74 1.76 5.05
C ASP A 20 -20.56 3.28 4.91
N ASN A 21 -19.47 3.86 5.42
CA ASN A 21 -19.18 5.29 5.35
C ASN A 21 -18.32 5.72 4.14
N LEU A 22 -18.16 4.86 3.14
CA LEU A 22 -17.31 5.14 1.99
C LEU A 22 -17.92 6.23 1.08
N ASN A 23 -17.25 7.37 1.00
CA ASN A 23 -17.50 8.42 0.01
C ASN A 23 -16.23 9.26 -0.18
N ILE A 24 -15.50 9.00 -1.27
CA ILE A 24 -14.18 9.59 -1.55
C ILE A 24 -14.20 10.26 -2.92
N GLN A 25 -13.73 11.51 -3.01
CA GLN A 25 -13.73 12.31 -4.23
C GLN A 25 -12.31 12.53 -4.78
N PHE A 26 -11.95 11.96 -5.92
CA PHE A 26 -10.69 12.17 -6.63
C PHE A 26 -10.91 13.06 -7.86
N GLY A 27 -10.75 14.38 -7.69
CA GLY A 27 -11.01 15.32 -8.78
C GLY A 27 -12.46 15.20 -9.27
N ASN A 28 -12.65 14.74 -10.51
CA ASN A 28 -13.96 14.49 -11.09
C ASN A 28 -14.50 13.05 -10.90
N VAL A 29 -13.74 12.19 -10.22
CA VAL A 29 -14.14 10.81 -9.89
C VAL A 29 -14.61 10.74 -8.44
N ARG A 30 -15.69 10.01 -8.16
CA ARG A 30 -16.17 9.70 -6.81
C ARG A 30 -16.27 8.19 -6.64
N ILE A 31 -15.77 7.65 -5.54
CA ILE A 31 -15.96 6.25 -5.14
C ILE A 31 -16.77 6.24 -3.86
N TYR A 32 -17.89 5.53 -3.86
CA TYR A 32 -18.87 5.63 -2.78
C TYR A 32 -19.70 4.35 -2.63
N ASN A 33 -20.30 4.20 -1.46
CA ASN A 33 -21.29 3.17 -1.20
C ASN A 33 -22.70 3.74 -1.49
N PRO A 34 -23.50 3.16 -2.42
CA PRO A 34 -24.83 3.63 -2.76
C PRO A 34 -25.83 3.53 -1.60
N LYS A 35 -25.53 2.75 -0.55
CA LYS A 35 -26.33 2.67 0.68
C LYS A 35 -26.33 3.95 1.48
N THR A 36 -25.22 4.70 1.49
CA THR A 36 -25.07 5.92 2.28
C THR A 36 -24.95 7.18 1.43
N THR A 37 -24.52 7.07 0.17
CA THR A 37 -24.38 8.20 -0.74
C THR A 37 -25.14 7.91 -2.03
N LYS A 38 -26.14 8.75 -2.36
CA LYS A 38 -26.91 8.62 -3.61
C LYS A 38 -26.61 9.78 -4.56
N LEU A 39 -26.38 9.45 -5.82
CA LEU A 39 -26.15 10.45 -6.87
C LEU A 39 -27.36 10.59 -7.80
N ILE A 40 -28.15 9.53 -7.97
CA ILE A 40 -29.37 9.57 -8.79
C ILE A 40 -30.53 10.11 -7.93
N LYS A 41 -31.11 11.23 -8.35
CA LYS A 41 -32.19 11.93 -7.64
C LYS A 41 -33.54 11.86 -8.35
N LYS A 42 -33.56 11.68 -9.69
CA LYS A 42 -34.78 11.61 -10.49
C LYS A 42 -34.58 10.76 -11.74
N TYR A 43 -35.60 9.99 -12.14
CA TYR A 43 -35.59 9.19 -13.37
C TYR A 43 -36.38 9.86 -14.50
N LEU A 44 -35.98 9.61 -15.75
CA LEU A 44 -36.68 10.08 -16.95
C LEU A 44 -38.12 9.52 -17.10
N LEU A 45 -38.43 8.41 -16.42
CA LEU A 45 -39.71 7.70 -16.53
C LEU A 45 -40.63 7.88 -15.30
N ASP A 46 -40.22 8.66 -14.30
CA ASP A 46 -41.09 8.98 -13.16
C ASP A 46 -42.01 10.16 -13.51
N PHE A 47 -43.18 9.83 -14.06
CA PHE A 47 -44.27 10.78 -14.33
C PHE A 47 -45.23 11.00 -13.15
N ASP A 48 -44.97 10.40 -11.98
CA ASP A 48 -45.82 10.54 -10.79
C ASP A 48 -45.07 11.15 -9.61
N ASP A 49 -45.36 12.42 -9.32
CA ASP A 49 -44.87 13.20 -8.17
C ASP A 49 -45.38 12.67 -6.80
N ASN A 50 -46.16 11.58 -6.78
CA ASN A 50 -46.82 11.03 -5.58
C ASN A 50 -46.42 9.60 -5.20
N SER A 51 -45.34 9.04 -5.76
CA SER A 51 -44.91 7.68 -5.39
C SER A 51 -43.81 7.69 -4.31
N ASP A 52 -44.14 7.06 -3.18
CA ASP A 52 -43.30 6.60 -2.05
C ASP A 52 -41.90 7.25 -1.90
N PRO A 53 -41.60 8.01 -0.83
CA PRO A 53 -40.29 8.63 -0.63
C PRO A 53 -39.12 7.64 -0.62
N ASN A 54 -39.37 6.34 -0.39
CA ASN A 54 -38.36 5.29 -0.41
C ASN A 54 -38.19 4.60 -1.78
N LYS A 55 -38.95 5.00 -2.82
CA LYS A 55 -38.86 4.40 -4.16
C LYS A 55 -37.43 4.46 -4.71
N PHE A 56 -36.72 5.56 -4.42
CA PHE A 56 -35.33 5.79 -4.82
C PHE A 56 -34.28 4.99 -4.02
N ASP A 57 -34.68 4.18 -3.03
CA ASP A 57 -33.75 3.34 -2.25
C ASP A 57 -33.19 2.14 -3.02
N ASN A 58 -33.73 1.82 -4.19
CA ASN A 58 -33.41 0.57 -4.88
C ASN A 58 -32.64 0.73 -6.20
N TYR A 59 -32.42 1.95 -6.69
CA TYR A 59 -32.08 2.12 -8.11
C TYR A 59 -30.61 2.36 -8.45
N GLU A 60 -29.75 2.64 -7.46
CA GLU A 60 -28.30 2.79 -7.69
C GLU A 60 -27.52 1.49 -7.40
N TYR A 61 -28.27 0.38 -7.24
CA TYR A 61 -27.77 -0.96 -7.05
C TYR A 61 -27.79 -1.71 -8.39
N PHE A 62 -26.63 -2.21 -8.82
CA PHE A 62 -26.50 -3.03 -10.03
C PHE A 62 -26.78 -4.53 -9.76
N GLY A 63 -27.06 -4.91 -8.50
CA GLY A 63 -27.33 -6.29 -8.05
C GLY A 63 -28.50 -6.39 -7.05
N SER A 64 -28.62 -7.51 -6.34
CA SER A 64 -29.68 -7.72 -5.33
C SER A 64 -29.42 -6.88 -4.08
N LYS A 65 -30.45 -6.19 -3.56
CA LYS A 65 -30.40 -5.38 -2.32
C LYS A 65 -29.98 -6.18 -1.08
N ASN A 66 -30.17 -7.49 -1.12
CA ASN A 66 -29.87 -8.40 -0.01
C ASN A 66 -28.40 -8.83 0.03
N ASP A 67 -27.59 -8.50 -0.99
CA ASP A 67 -26.16 -8.73 -0.93
C ASP A 67 -25.53 -7.55 -0.18
N ASP A 68 -24.84 -7.87 0.91
CA ASP A 68 -24.23 -6.91 1.81
C ASP A 68 -23.30 -5.96 1.02
N ILE A 69 -23.45 -4.64 1.14
CA ILE A 69 -22.42 -3.64 0.80
C ILE A 69 -21.87 -3.65 -0.66
N TYR A 70 -22.27 -2.64 -1.45
CA TYR A 70 -21.80 -2.39 -2.81
C TYR A 70 -20.92 -1.16 -2.91
N CYS A 71 -20.05 -1.10 -3.92
CA CYS A 71 -19.24 0.07 -4.22
C CYS A 71 -19.44 0.53 -5.66
N ASN A 72 -19.68 1.83 -5.83
CA ASN A 72 -19.84 2.48 -7.12
C ASN A 72 -18.72 3.48 -7.38
N GLY A 73 -18.34 3.61 -8.65
CA GLY A 73 -17.46 4.65 -9.17
C GLY A 73 -18.24 5.58 -10.10
N ALA A 74 -18.26 6.88 -9.78
CA ALA A 74 -18.90 7.90 -10.60
C ALA A 74 -17.85 8.85 -11.19
N VAL A 75 -17.97 9.22 -12.47
CA VAL A 75 -17.06 10.16 -13.13
C VAL A 75 -17.83 11.24 -13.85
N THR A 76 -17.56 12.49 -13.51
CA THR A 76 -18.21 13.65 -14.11
C THR A 76 -17.34 14.27 -15.21
N LEU A 77 -17.90 14.47 -16.41
CA LEU A 77 -17.20 14.99 -17.59
C LEU A 77 -18.05 16.00 -18.34
N ASP A 78 -17.38 16.89 -19.07
CA ASP A 78 -18.01 17.74 -20.08
C ASP A 78 -18.17 16.93 -21.38
N VAL A 79 -19.42 16.66 -21.77
CA VAL A 79 -19.73 15.75 -22.89
C VAL A 79 -19.91 16.52 -24.19
N ILE A 80 -19.17 16.09 -25.20
CA ILE A 80 -19.34 16.45 -26.61
C ILE A 80 -19.76 15.20 -27.41
N ASP A 81 -19.08 14.08 -27.18
CA ASP A 81 -19.35 12.77 -27.79
C ASP A 81 -19.52 11.73 -26.67
N GLN A 82 -20.66 11.04 -26.64
CA GLN A 82 -20.99 10.12 -25.55
C GLN A 82 -20.08 8.89 -25.48
N GLU A 83 -19.64 8.35 -26.63
CA GLU A 83 -18.79 7.15 -26.67
C GLU A 83 -17.36 7.48 -26.26
N GLN A 84 -16.85 8.64 -26.69
CA GLN A 84 -15.56 9.15 -26.25
C GLN A 84 -15.58 9.47 -24.75
N SER A 85 -16.61 10.16 -24.25
CA SER A 85 -16.76 10.47 -22.83
C SER A 85 -16.92 9.21 -21.97
N LYS A 86 -17.58 8.16 -22.46
CA LYS A 86 -17.63 6.86 -21.78
C LYS A 86 -16.23 6.24 -21.61
N LYS A 87 -15.42 6.23 -22.69
CA LYS A 87 -14.04 5.72 -22.64
C LYS A 87 -13.17 6.53 -21.68
N GLU A 88 -13.33 7.85 -21.68
CA GLU A 88 -12.64 8.75 -20.77
C GLU A 88 -13.06 8.53 -19.31
N ALA A 89 -14.36 8.32 -19.05
CA ALA A 89 -14.86 7.99 -17.72
C ALA A 89 -14.24 6.70 -17.17
N ILE A 90 -14.21 5.63 -17.98
CA ILE A 90 -13.56 4.36 -17.63
C ILE A 90 -12.07 4.54 -17.38
N SER A 91 -11.39 5.35 -18.20
CA SER A 91 -9.96 5.66 -18.03
C SER A 91 -9.68 6.37 -16.71
N ASN A 92 -10.43 7.44 -16.39
CA ASN A 92 -10.27 8.22 -15.17
C ASN A 92 -10.56 7.37 -13.92
N LEU A 93 -11.63 6.56 -13.96
CA LEU A 93 -11.96 5.66 -12.86
C LEU A 93 -10.86 4.58 -12.68
N ASN A 94 -10.32 4.03 -13.78
CA ASN A 94 -9.22 3.07 -13.71
C ASN A 94 -7.96 3.67 -13.08
N GLN A 95 -7.62 4.91 -13.39
CA GLN A 95 -6.47 5.59 -12.78
C GLN A 95 -6.63 5.73 -11.26
N VAL A 96 -7.82 6.12 -10.80
CA VAL A 96 -8.14 6.18 -9.37
C VAL A 96 -8.06 4.81 -8.71
N LEU A 97 -8.56 3.76 -9.37
CA LEU A 97 -8.43 2.39 -8.87
C LEU A 97 -6.97 1.95 -8.79
N SER A 98 -6.14 2.21 -9.81
CA SER A 98 -4.70 1.92 -9.78
C SER A 98 -4.02 2.62 -8.60
N PHE A 99 -4.42 3.85 -8.29
CA PHE A 99 -3.94 4.57 -7.12
C PHE A 99 -4.36 3.89 -5.80
N ILE A 100 -5.63 3.52 -5.67
CA ILE A 100 -6.14 2.84 -4.47
C ILE A 100 -5.42 1.51 -4.25
N LEU A 101 -5.28 0.71 -5.31
CA LEU A 101 -4.65 -0.60 -5.31
C LEU A 101 -3.14 -0.53 -5.04
N SER A 102 -2.51 0.62 -5.28
CA SER A 102 -1.08 0.80 -5.03
C SER A 102 -0.65 0.66 -3.59
N ASN A 103 -1.56 0.88 -2.65
CA ASN A 103 -1.28 0.76 -1.22
C ASN A 103 -1.74 -0.59 -0.66
N GLN A 104 -2.32 -1.45 -1.51
CA GLN A 104 -2.86 -2.74 -1.13
C GLN A 104 -1.83 -3.82 -1.48
N MET A 105 -1.44 -4.64 -0.50
CA MET A 105 -0.57 -5.81 -0.72
C MET A 105 -1.38 -7.11 -0.87
N ASP A 106 -2.56 -7.20 -0.23
CA ASP A 106 -3.32 -8.45 -0.16
C ASP A 106 -4.73 -8.28 -0.73
N ILE A 107 -4.91 -8.55 -2.02
CA ILE A 107 -6.24 -8.58 -2.64
C ILE A 107 -6.51 -10.00 -3.09
N LYS A 108 -7.56 -10.59 -2.52
CA LYS A 108 -8.00 -11.95 -2.88
C LYS A 108 -8.78 -11.97 -4.18
N TYR A 109 -9.53 -10.89 -4.47
CA TYR A 109 -10.36 -10.78 -5.66
C TYR A 109 -10.10 -9.46 -6.42
N PRO A 110 -9.80 -9.49 -7.73
CA PRO A 110 -9.50 -8.30 -8.55
C PRO A 110 -10.56 -7.19 -8.48
N ILE A 111 -10.15 -5.92 -8.40
CA ILE A 111 -11.07 -4.78 -8.39
C ILE A 111 -11.30 -4.25 -9.81
N LYS A 112 -12.44 -4.60 -10.40
CA LYS A 112 -12.78 -4.28 -11.79
C LYS A 112 -13.93 -3.29 -11.89
N ILE A 113 -13.88 -2.45 -12.91
CA ILE A 113 -15.03 -1.63 -13.31
C ILE A 113 -15.98 -2.54 -14.11
N ASP A 114 -17.22 -2.66 -13.67
CA ASP A 114 -18.24 -3.31 -14.47
C ASP A 114 -18.63 -2.40 -15.64
N ILE A 115 -18.09 -2.68 -16.83
CA ILE A 115 -18.42 -1.92 -18.05
C ILE A 115 -19.69 -2.44 -18.74
N SER A 116 -20.22 -3.58 -18.27
CA SER A 116 -21.45 -4.17 -18.81
C SER A 116 -22.68 -3.36 -18.42
N SER A 117 -22.63 -2.66 -17.29
CA SER A 117 -23.73 -1.88 -16.76
C SER A 117 -23.27 -0.47 -16.34
N MET A 118 -24.06 0.56 -16.70
CA MET A 118 -23.78 1.94 -16.27
C MET A 118 -25.04 2.82 -16.25
N PHE A 119 -25.07 3.79 -15.34
CA PHE A 119 -26.02 4.91 -15.37
C PHE A 119 -25.34 6.18 -15.88
N ILE A 120 -26.12 7.03 -16.55
CA ILE A 120 -25.72 8.38 -16.96
C ILE A 120 -26.69 9.36 -16.32
N ILE A 121 -26.19 10.33 -15.57
CA ILE A 121 -26.99 11.40 -14.94
C ILE A 121 -26.48 12.80 -15.37
N ASP A 122 -27.35 13.80 -15.31
CA ASP A 122 -26.93 15.21 -15.41
C ASP A 122 -26.42 15.78 -14.07
N GLU A 123 -26.02 17.04 -14.09
CA GLU A 123 -25.56 17.79 -12.91
C GLU A 123 -26.59 17.89 -11.77
N ASN A 124 -27.88 17.75 -12.07
CA ASN A 124 -28.97 17.79 -11.10
C ASN A 124 -29.28 16.39 -10.53
N GLY A 125 -28.58 15.35 -10.99
CA GLY A 125 -28.85 13.96 -10.61
C GLY A 125 -30.04 13.36 -11.34
N VAL A 126 -30.48 13.94 -12.46
CA VAL A 126 -31.54 13.37 -13.28
C VAL A 126 -30.91 12.35 -14.23
N GLN A 127 -31.40 11.10 -14.20
CA GLN A 127 -30.96 10.07 -15.14
C GLN A 127 -31.25 10.48 -16.58
N LYS A 128 -30.22 10.42 -17.43
CA LYS A 128 -30.29 10.62 -18.88
C LYS A 128 -30.19 9.34 -19.68
N GLY A 129 -29.59 8.29 -19.10
CA GLY A 129 -29.42 7.02 -19.78
C GLY A 129 -29.08 5.88 -18.83
N PHE A 130 -29.34 4.67 -19.28
CA PHE A 130 -28.92 3.43 -18.63
C PHE A 130 -28.49 2.45 -19.70
N PHE A 131 -27.37 1.77 -19.47
CA PHE A 131 -26.87 0.71 -20.32
C PHE A 131 -26.69 -0.54 -19.45
N SER A 132 -27.14 -1.69 -19.95
CA SER A 132 -26.91 -2.98 -19.33
C SER A 132 -26.76 -4.05 -20.40
N GLN A 133 -25.69 -4.84 -20.28
CA GLN A 133 -25.50 -6.11 -20.95
C GLN A 133 -25.49 -7.19 -19.88
N ARG A 134 -26.22 -8.29 -20.11
CA ARG A 134 -26.15 -9.45 -19.21
C ARG A 134 -24.78 -10.10 -19.38
N THR A 135 -23.95 -10.03 -18.35
CA THR A 135 -22.76 -10.87 -18.23
C THR A 135 -22.95 -11.83 -17.07
N GLU A 136 -22.70 -13.11 -17.32
CA GLU A 136 -22.47 -14.09 -16.25
C GLU A 136 -21.04 -13.86 -15.75
N ASP A 137 -20.87 -12.89 -14.85
CA ASP A 137 -19.62 -12.73 -14.12
C ASP A 137 -19.75 -13.40 -12.76
N ASP A 138 -18.86 -14.36 -12.47
CA ASP A 138 -18.68 -14.98 -11.15
C ASP A 138 -18.11 -13.95 -10.18
N TYR A 139 -18.97 -13.10 -9.64
CA TYR A 139 -18.63 -12.17 -8.57
C TYR A 139 -18.54 -12.92 -7.23
N ASN A 140 -17.33 -13.15 -6.74
CA ASN A 140 -17.13 -13.74 -5.40
C ASN A 140 -17.20 -12.64 -4.33
N PHE A 141 -18.41 -12.36 -3.88
CA PHE A 141 -18.67 -11.37 -2.84
C PHE A 141 -17.90 -11.67 -1.55
N LYS A 142 -17.81 -12.94 -1.12
CA LYS A 142 -17.16 -13.31 0.16
C LYS A 142 -15.68 -12.95 0.21
N GLU A 143 -15.00 -12.98 -0.95
CA GLU A 143 -13.57 -12.68 -1.07
C GLU A 143 -13.27 -11.22 -1.41
N SER A 144 -14.30 -10.39 -1.62
CA SER A 144 -14.18 -8.97 -1.91
C SER A 144 -13.79 -8.17 -0.66
N ARG A 145 -12.99 -7.11 -0.83
CA ARG A 145 -12.50 -6.29 0.29
C ARG A 145 -13.56 -5.33 0.85
N GLU A 146 -13.55 -5.13 2.16
CA GLU A 146 -14.44 -4.19 2.87
C GLU A 146 -13.82 -2.79 3.00
N ASN A 147 -12.54 -2.71 3.32
CA ASN A 147 -11.85 -1.45 3.61
C ASN A 147 -10.74 -1.13 2.60
N ILE A 148 -10.64 0.16 2.24
CA ILE A 148 -9.47 0.74 1.58
C ILE A 148 -8.62 1.43 2.64
N ASN A 149 -7.39 0.96 2.79
CA ASN A 149 -6.37 1.72 3.52
C ASN A 149 -5.79 2.75 2.55
N PHE A 150 -6.03 4.03 2.82
CA PHE A 150 -5.59 5.15 2.01
C PHE A 150 -4.46 5.88 2.74
N ILE A 151 -3.28 5.99 2.13
CA ILE A 151 -2.11 6.57 2.80
C ILE A 151 -1.81 8.01 2.33
N HIS A 152 -2.37 8.54 1.23
CA HIS A 152 -1.90 9.85 0.73
C HIS A 152 -2.94 10.76 0.05
N ASN A 153 -3.26 11.89 0.71
CA ASN A 153 -4.10 12.98 0.19
C ASN A 153 -3.55 13.65 -1.10
N PHE A 154 -2.26 13.53 -1.40
CA PHE A 154 -1.59 14.34 -2.43
C PHE A 154 -2.06 14.07 -3.87
N TYR A 155 -2.22 12.80 -4.26
CA TYR A 155 -2.59 12.46 -5.63
C TYR A 155 -4.06 12.70 -5.96
N GLN A 156 -4.92 12.85 -4.94
CA GLN A 156 -6.31 13.27 -5.10
C GLN A 156 -6.43 14.60 -5.84
N SER A 157 -5.43 15.49 -5.68
CA SER A 157 -5.35 16.79 -6.36
C SER A 157 -4.66 16.75 -7.74
N LYS A 158 -3.96 15.65 -8.09
CA LYS A 158 -3.09 15.58 -9.27
C LYS A 158 -3.68 14.80 -10.44
N ILE A 159 -4.65 13.92 -10.20
CA ILE A 159 -5.32 13.09 -11.23
C ILE A 159 -5.94 13.95 -12.36
N THR A 160 -6.27 15.22 -12.08
CA THR A 160 -6.88 16.15 -13.04
C THR A 160 -5.94 17.28 -13.52
N SER A 161 -4.66 17.26 -13.13
CA SER A 161 -3.70 18.33 -13.46
C SER A 161 -2.75 17.94 -14.59
N GLN A 162 -2.08 18.92 -15.22
CA GLN A 162 -0.99 18.62 -16.17
C GLN A 162 0.11 17.81 -15.47
N LEU A 163 0.22 16.54 -15.87
CA LEU A 163 1.18 15.59 -15.33
C LEU A 163 2.57 15.87 -15.91
N ASN A 164 3.57 16.00 -15.04
CA ASN A 164 4.96 16.00 -15.50
C ASN A 164 5.41 14.58 -15.89
N SER A 165 6.65 14.42 -16.38
CA SER A 165 7.16 13.11 -16.81
C SER A 165 7.17 12.08 -15.68
N VAL A 166 7.59 12.46 -14.48
CA VAL A 166 7.59 11.58 -13.29
C VAL A 166 6.18 11.18 -12.88
N ASP A 167 5.24 12.12 -12.90
CA ASP A 167 3.84 11.87 -12.55
C ASP A 167 3.25 10.81 -13.51
N LYS A 168 3.58 10.90 -14.82
CA LYS A 168 3.20 9.89 -15.82
C LYS A 168 3.86 8.52 -15.55
N GLN A 169 5.14 8.49 -15.21
CA GLN A 169 5.84 7.23 -14.87
C GLN A 169 5.24 6.56 -13.64
N ILE A 170 4.94 7.33 -12.60
CA ILE A 170 4.28 6.81 -11.39
C ILE A 170 2.91 6.21 -11.76
N ILE A 171 2.09 6.92 -12.53
CA ILE A 171 0.78 6.42 -12.99
C ILE A 171 0.92 5.14 -13.83
N GLU A 172 1.91 5.10 -14.72
CA GLU A 172 2.19 3.90 -15.51
C GLU A 172 2.59 2.71 -14.63
N SER A 173 3.51 2.90 -13.70
CA SER A 173 3.92 1.89 -12.72
C SER A 173 2.77 1.41 -11.86
N LEU A 174 1.87 2.31 -11.44
CA LEU A 174 0.65 2.00 -10.70
C LEU A 174 -0.27 1.06 -11.51
N ASN A 175 -0.44 1.34 -12.80
CA ASN A 175 -1.27 0.51 -13.69
C ASN A 175 -0.69 -0.90 -13.87
N TRP A 176 0.63 -1.03 -14.02
CA TRP A 176 1.26 -2.35 -14.12
C TRP A 176 1.22 -3.10 -12.79
N LYS A 177 1.40 -2.41 -11.66
CA LYS A 177 1.20 -3.00 -10.34
C LYS A 177 -0.23 -3.52 -10.18
N LYS A 178 -1.24 -2.74 -10.58
CA LYS A 178 -2.65 -3.18 -10.57
C LYS A 178 -2.82 -4.49 -11.33
N LYS A 179 -2.33 -4.59 -12.57
CA LYS A 179 -2.37 -5.84 -13.36
C LYS A 179 -1.73 -7.01 -12.64
N ALA A 180 -0.62 -6.78 -11.93
CA ALA A 180 0.04 -7.81 -11.13
C ALA A 180 -0.89 -8.32 -10.02
N VAL A 181 -1.43 -7.41 -9.20
CA VAL A 181 -2.32 -7.76 -8.08
C VAL A 181 -3.60 -8.46 -8.56
N GLU A 182 -4.07 -8.14 -9.77
CA GLU A 182 -5.27 -8.72 -10.37
C GLU A 182 -5.02 -10.07 -11.09
N SER A 183 -3.77 -10.45 -11.34
CA SER A 183 -3.47 -11.73 -11.98
C SER A 183 -3.59 -12.87 -10.99
N PHE A 184 -4.10 -14.03 -11.45
CA PHE A 184 -4.12 -15.27 -10.68
C PHE A 184 -2.84 -16.10 -10.87
N ASN A 185 -2.11 -15.87 -11.96
CA ASN A 185 -0.91 -16.62 -12.31
C ASN A 185 0.34 -16.00 -11.68
N ILE A 186 1.20 -16.81 -11.06
CA ILE A 186 2.37 -16.32 -10.32
C ILE A 186 3.42 -15.75 -11.28
N ASN A 187 3.61 -16.35 -12.45
CA ASN A 187 4.57 -15.87 -13.43
C ASN A 187 4.18 -14.49 -13.97
N GLU A 188 2.89 -14.29 -14.28
CA GLU A 188 2.36 -12.99 -14.69
C GLU A 188 2.52 -11.94 -13.58
N LYS A 189 2.25 -12.29 -12.31
CA LYS A 189 2.52 -11.39 -11.17
C LYS A 189 3.95 -10.88 -11.18
N ILE A 190 4.92 -11.80 -11.25
CA ILE A 190 6.35 -11.46 -11.27
C ILE A 190 6.68 -10.53 -12.44
N LEU A 191 6.17 -10.82 -13.64
CA LEU A 191 6.39 -9.98 -14.82
C LEU A 191 5.83 -8.55 -14.63
N TRP A 192 4.58 -8.44 -14.18
CA TRP A 192 3.91 -7.15 -14.04
C TRP A 192 4.48 -6.31 -12.91
N PHE A 193 4.89 -6.92 -11.78
CA PHE A 193 5.62 -6.21 -10.74
C PHE A 193 7.02 -5.76 -11.19
N TRP A 194 7.71 -6.57 -11.99
CA TRP A 194 9.01 -6.17 -12.55
C TRP A 194 8.87 -4.98 -13.51
N ILE A 195 7.90 -5.02 -14.44
CA ILE A 195 7.64 -3.90 -15.36
C ILE A 195 7.26 -2.63 -14.59
N SER A 196 6.51 -2.76 -13.50
CA SER A 196 6.19 -1.63 -12.62
C SER A 196 7.46 -0.94 -12.10
N LEU A 197 8.49 -1.69 -11.72
CA LEU A 197 9.79 -1.14 -11.32
C LEU A 197 10.56 -0.55 -12.50
N GLU A 198 10.60 -1.22 -13.66
CA GLU A 198 11.31 -0.74 -14.85
C GLU A 198 10.85 0.66 -15.26
N ASN A 199 9.55 0.92 -15.19
CA ASN A 199 8.97 2.22 -15.55
C ASN A 199 9.41 3.37 -14.62
N LEU A 200 9.59 3.10 -13.32
CA LEU A 200 10.11 4.10 -12.38
C LEU A 200 11.61 4.33 -12.55
N MET A 201 12.33 3.30 -13.01
CA MET A 201 13.79 3.28 -13.09
C MET A 201 14.32 3.69 -14.46
N ASN A 202 13.42 4.04 -15.39
CA ASN A 202 13.76 4.53 -16.71
C ASN A 202 14.03 6.05 -16.66
N ASP A 203 15.31 6.42 -16.60
CA ASP A 203 15.77 7.81 -16.63
C ASP A 203 16.16 8.29 -18.05
N GLY A 204 15.97 7.44 -19.07
CA GLY A 204 16.33 7.71 -20.47
C GLY A 204 17.81 7.54 -20.82
N ASN A 205 18.69 7.38 -19.83
CA ASN A 205 20.15 7.31 -20.01
C ASN A 205 20.74 5.94 -19.66
N ASN A 206 20.16 5.23 -18.68
CA ASN A 206 20.67 3.94 -18.20
C ASN A 206 19.69 2.78 -18.45
N ARG A 207 20.21 1.55 -18.40
CA ARG A 207 19.37 0.34 -18.44
C ARG A 207 18.55 0.26 -17.16
N SER A 208 17.22 0.24 -17.29
CA SER A 208 16.27 0.16 -16.17
C SER A 208 16.62 -0.92 -15.15
N SER A 209 17.08 -2.10 -15.60
CA SER A 209 17.50 -3.20 -14.71
C SER A 209 18.71 -2.87 -13.83
N GLU A 210 19.69 -2.12 -14.33
CA GLU A 210 20.88 -1.73 -13.54
C GLU A 210 20.48 -0.72 -12.46
N ASN A 211 19.64 0.24 -12.82
CA ASN A 211 19.03 1.18 -11.88
C ASN A 211 18.19 0.45 -10.82
N ILE A 212 17.43 -0.59 -11.19
CA ILE A 212 16.73 -1.45 -10.21
C ILE A 212 17.74 -2.03 -9.21
N PHE A 213 18.77 -2.74 -9.66
CA PHE A 213 19.70 -3.37 -8.73
C PHE A 213 20.44 -2.36 -7.84
N TYR A 214 20.71 -1.16 -8.34
CA TYR A 214 21.47 -0.15 -7.61
C TYR A 214 20.64 0.68 -6.63
N TYR A 215 19.49 1.21 -7.06
CA TYR A 215 18.65 2.09 -6.24
C TYR A 215 17.61 1.31 -5.43
N VAL A 216 17.01 0.27 -6.01
CA VAL A 216 15.95 -0.50 -5.33
C VAL A 216 16.49 -1.24 -4.12
N SER A 217 17.67 -1.83 -4.24
CA SER A 217 18.34 -2.52 -3.12
C SER A 217 18.60 -1.58 -1.93
N LYS A 218 19.00 -0.33 -2.17
CA LYS A 218 19.33 0.65 -1.12
C LYS A 218 18.12 1.07 -0.31
N TYR A 219 17.03 1.50 -0.95
CA TYR A 219 15.84 1.89 -0.19
C TYR A 219 15.20 0.66 0.49
N LEU A 220 15.25 -0.53 -0.14
CA LEU A 220 14.81 -1.77 0.51
C LEU A 220 15.67 -2.08 1.74
N ALA A 221 16.98 -1.83 1.68
CA ALA A 221 17.86 -2.01 2.83
C ALA A 221 17.46 -1.11 3.99
N ILE A 222 17.19 0.19 3.74
CA ILE A 222 16.67 1.12 4.74
C ILE A 222 15.38 0.57 5.36
N TYR A 223 14.44 0.13 4.52
CA TYR A 223 13.18 -0.43 5.00
C TYR A 223 13.38 -1.71 5.85
N GLN A 224 14.22 -2.64 5.40
CA GLN A 224 14.52 -3.87 6.15
C GLN A 224 15.25 -3.58 7.46
N PHE A 225 16.12 -2.56 7.47
CA PHE A 225 16.83 -2.11 8.64
C PHE A 225 15.87 -1.61 9.72
N TYR A 226 14.95 -0.69 9.39
CA TYR A 226 13.91 -0.27 10.34
C TYR A 226 12.96 -1.40 10.73
N LYS A 227 12.54 -2.23 9.76
CA LYS A 227 11.68 -3.39 10.04
C LYS A 227 12.35 -4.38 10.99
N PHE A 228 13.66 -4.58 10.87
CA PHE A 228 14.45 -5.42 11.77
C PHE A 228 14.39 -4.87 13.20
N VAL A 229 14.63 -3.57 13.39
CA VAL A 229 14.59 -2.91 14.70
C VAL A 229 13.22 -3.08 15.33
N TRP A 230 12.16 -2.66 14.64
CA TRP A 230 10.79 -2.72 15.15
C TRP A 230 10.32 -4.15 15.44
N LYS A 231 10.71 -5.13 14.61
CA LYS A 231 10.40 -6.54 14.84
C LYS A 231 11.04 -7.07 16.12
N HIS A 232 12.30 -6.73 16.38
CA HIS A 232 12.98 -7.19 17.59
C HIS A 232 12.49 -6.46 18.83
N TYR A 233 12.18 -5.17 18.71
CA TYR A 233 11.50 -4.42 19.76
C TYR A 233 10.17 -5.08 20.16
N GLY A 234 9.28 -5.35 19.19
CA GLY A 234 8.00 -6.01 19.44
C GLY A 234 8.14 -7.41 20.06
N LYS A 235 9.11 -8.21 19.61
CA LYS A 235 9.42 -9.52 20.22
C LYS A 235 9.80 -9.40 21.69
N LEU A 236 10.62 -8.41 22.06
CA LEU A 236 11.05 -8.21 23.45
C LEU A 236 9.89 -7.75 24.33
N ILE A 237 8.99 -6.90 23.81
CA ILE A 237 7.72 -6.57 24.47
C ILE A 237 6.89 -7.82 24.70
N ASP A 238 6.75 -8.71 23.71
CA ASP A 238 5.96 -9.93 23.85
C ASP A 238 6.57 -10.90 24.87
N ILE A 239 7.90 -11.01 24.92
CA ILE A 239 8.62 -11.76 25.95
C ILE A 239 8.34 -11.16 27.34
N ARG A 240 8.40 -9.83 27.49
CA ARG A 240 8.01 -9.15 28.75
C ARG A 240 6.56 -9.44 29.13
N LYS A 241 5.59 -9.32 28.23
CA LYS A 241 4.18 -9.62 28.53
C LYS A 241 4.02 -11.02 29.11
N LYS A 242 4.74 -12.00 28.55
CA LYS A 242 4.77 -13.37 29.08
C LYS A 242 5.44 -13.46 30.46
N LEU A 243 6.50 -12.69 30.70
CA LEU A 243 7.17 -12.62 32.01
C LEU A 243 6.25 -12.04 33.09
N VAL A 244 5.60 -10.91 32.80
CA VAL A 244 4.65 -10.24 33.71
C VAL A 244 3.46 -11.14 34.02
N LEU A 245 2.88 -11.80 33.01
CA LEU A 245 1.79 -12.77 33.21
C LEU A 245 2.22 -13.94 34.11
N LYS A 246 3.46 -14.44 33.97
CA LYS A 246 4.00 -15.52 34.81
C LYS A 246 4.30 -15.04 36.23
N SER A 247 4.75 -13.81 36.42
CA SER A 247 5.16 -13.29 37.73
C SER A 247 4.02 -12.92 38.66
N PHE A 248 2.80 -12.69 38.15
CA PHE A 248 1.60 -12.56 38.98
C PHE A 248 1.29 -13.82 39.81
N SER A 249 1.94 -14.96 39.54
CA SER A 249 1.83 -16.17 40.36
C SER A 249 2.86 -16.28 41.47
N THR A 250 3.88 -15.42 41.51
CA THR A 250 5.00 -15.47 42.47
C THR A 250 5.31 -14.06 42.97
N ASN A 251 4.68 -13.64 44.07
CA ASN A 251 4.91 -12.35 44.74
C ASN A 251 6.41 -12.11 45.07
N ASP A 252 7.15 -11.47 44.15
CA ASP A 252 8.36 -10.67 44.33
C ASP A 252 9.42 -10.97 43.27
N ARG A 253 9.72 -9.97 42.41
CA ARG A 253 11.10 -9.62 42.03
C ARG A 253 11.18 -8.11 41.75
N LYS A 254 12.06 -7.39 42.47
CA LYS A 254 12.41 -5.97 42.24
C LYS A 254 12.80 -5.74 40.77
N ASP A 255 13.53 -6.69 40.21
CA ASP A 255 14.00 -6.73 38.83
C ASP A 255 12.86 -6.74 37.81
N LEU A 256 11.72 -7.37 38.12
CA LEU A 256 10.55 -7.35 37.25
C LEU A 256 9.81 -6.02 37.33
N LYS A 257 9.79 -5.35 38.49
CA LYS A 257 9.25 -3.98 38.61
C LYS A 257 10.13 -2.98 37.88
N GLU A 258 11.44 -3.20 37.86
CA GLU A 258 12.41 -2.39 37.12
C GLU A 258 12.27 -2.60 35.60
N LEU A 259 12.23 -3.86 35.15
CA LEU A 259 11.92 -4.21 33.75
C LEU A 259 10.58 -3.64 33.32
N ASP A 260 9.56 -3.76 34.18
CA ASP A 260 8.23 -3.21 33.95
C ASP A 260 8.31 -1.68 33.87
N SER A 261 9.05 -0.97 34.72
CA SER A 261 9.19 0.49 34.64
C SER A 261 9.88 0.99 33.36
N ILE A 262 10.94 0.30 32.91
CA ILE A 262 11.68 0.62 31.68
C ILE A 262 10.84 0.32 30.45
N LEU A 263 10.08 -0.77 30.49
CA LEU A 263 9.19 -1.16 29.40
C LEU A 263 7.75 -0.63 29.56
N ARG A 264 7.43 0.18 30.59
CA ARG A 264 6.13 0.87 30.85
C ARG A 264 6.15 2.34 30.46
N LEU A 265 7.11 2.78 29.67
CA LEU A 265 7.01 4.07 28.97
C LEU A 265 5.80 4.16 28.01
N ASP A 266 5.05 3.06 27.92
CA ASP A 266 3.73 2.82 27.33
C ASP A 266 2.58 3.72 27.82
N GLU A 267 2.73 4.53 28.87
CA GLU A 267 1.70 5.51 29.26
C GLU A 267 2.16 6.95 29.02
N ILE A 268 1.40 7.64 28.17
CA ILE A 268 1.39 9.09 27.87
C ILE A 268 2.12 9.48 26.57
N ASN A 269 1.48 9.18 25.44
CA ASN A 269 1.07 10.27 24.57
C ASN A 269 -0.22 9.91 23.83
N THR A 270 -1.35 10.12 24.50
CA THR A 270 -2.68 10.15 23.87
C THR A 270 -2.83 11.43 23.04
N LYS A 271 -2.03 11.58 21.99
CA LYS A 271 -2.48 12.33 20.82
C LYS A 271 -3.13 11.29 19.90
N ASP A 272 -4.42 11.46 19.65
CA ASP A 272 -5.19 10.72 18.65
C ASP A 272 -5.38 9.20 18.89
N ASN A 273 -5.51 8.75 20.15
CA ASN A 273 -5.80 7.34 20.50
C ASN A 273 -4.78 6.30 19.96
N GLN A 274 -3.57 6.72 19.58
CA GLN A 274 -2.50 5.80 19.16
C GLN A 274 -1.48 5.62 20.29
N ILE A 275 -1.16 4.36 20.59
CA ILE A 275 -0.10 4.00 21.53
C ILE A 275 1.24 4.22 20.82
N ILE A 276 1.99 5.25 21.21
CA ILE A 276 3.34 5.52 20.70
C ILE A 276 4.35 4.96 21.70
N TYR A 277 5.07 3.92 21.28
CA TYR A 277 6.16 3.35 22.05
C TYR A 277 7.48 4.07 21.71
N SER A 278 8.19 4.60 22.71
CA SER A 278 9.47 5.30 22.50
C SER A 278 10.59 4.32 22.14
N LEU A 279 10.92 4.22 20.85
CA LEU A 279 12.06 3.43 20.36
C LEU A 279 13.39 3.88 20.98
N LYS A 280 13.50 5.16 21.33
CA LYS A 280 14.66 5.74 22.00
C LYS A 280 14.98 5.03 23.32
N GLU A 281 13.98 4.90 24.17
CA GLU A 281 14.16 4.37 25.52
C GLU A 281 14.45 2.87 25.51
N PHE A 282 13.90 2.16 24.53
CA PHE A 282 14.29 0.78 24.23
C PHE A 282 15.78 0.65 23.92
N ILE A 283 16.27 1.51 23.04
CA ILE A 283 17.66 1.47 22.60
C ILE A 283 18.60 1.87 23.75
N GLU A 284 18.27 2.92 24.51
CA GLU A 284 19.07 3.38 25.66
C GLU A 284 19.19 2.32 26.76
N ASN A 285 18.18 1.46 26.91
CA ASN A 285 18.14 0.44 27.96
C ASN A 285 18.31 -1.00 27.44
N ILE A 286 18.78 -1.19 26.19
CA ILE A 286 18.82 -2.50 25.53
C ILE A 286 19.59 -3.55 26.34
N ASP A 287 20.70 -3.16 26.95
CA ASP A 287 21.54 -4.07 27.74
C ASP A 287 20.81 -4.55 28.98
N LEU A 288 20.20 -3.63 29.73
CA LEU A 288 19.44 -3.94 30.93
C LEU A 288 18.24 -4.84 30.61
N ILE A 289 17.51 -4.56 29.53
CA ILE A 289 16.40 -5.39 29.06
C ILE A 289 16.88 -6.81 28.77
N ILE A 290 17.99 -6.96 28.04
CA ILE A 290 18.55 -8.27 27.69
C ILE A 290 18.99 -9.04 28.93
N ASP A 291 19.71 -8.40 29.86
CA ASP A 291 20.20 -9.06 31.08
C ASP A 291 19.05 -9.51 31.98
N LEU A 292 18.01 -8.68 32.11
CA LEU A 292 16.80 -9.03 32.85
C LEU A 292 16.08 -10.20 32.22
N ILE A 293 15.97 -10.28 30.89
CA ILE A 293 15.40 -11.45 30.21
C ILE A 293 16.25 -12.70 30.50
N LYS A 294 17.58 -12.61 30.33
CA LYS A 294 18.49 -13.73 30.58
C LYS A 294 18.54 -14.17 32.05
N ALA A 295 18.18 -13.32 33.01
CA ALA A 295 18.11 -13.72 34.41
C ALA A 295 16.82 -14.51 34.75
N GLN A 296 15.77 -14.38 33.92
CA GLN A 296 14.45 -14.94 34.21
C GLN A 296 14.13 -16.22 33.43
N PHE A 297 14.77 -16.45 32.30
CA PHE A 297 14.59 -17.67 31.51
C PHE A 297 15.68 -18.69 31.82
N GLU A 298 15.33 -19.98 31.78
CA GLU A 298 16.34 -21.03 31.62
C GLU A 298 17.12 -20.76 30.34
N LYS A 299 18.39 -21.16 30.31
CA LYS A 299 19.27 -20.90 29.18
C LYS A 299 18.79 -21.66 27.93
N GLU A 300 17.90 -21.04 27.19
CA GLU A 300 17.54 -21.43 25.83
C GLU A 300 18.60 -20.88 24.88
N GLU A 301 19.40 -21.78 24.31
CA GLU A 301 20.58 -21.43 23.51
C GLU A 301 20.26 -20.45 22.36
N LEU A 302 19.12 -20.66 21.67
CA LEU A 302 18.69 -19.81 20.55
C LEU A 302 18.28 -18.40 21.00
N LEU A 303 17.53 -18.27 22.10
CA LEU A 303 17.08 -16.97 22.60
C LEU A 303 18.30 -16.15 23.04
N TYR A 304 19.21 -16.76 23.80
CA TYR A 304 20.40 -16.06 24.29
C TYR A 304 21.29 -15.60 23.14
N TYR A 305 21.48 -16.46 22.12
CA TYR A 305 22.21 -16.08 20.91
C TYR A 305 21.57 -14.89 20.19
N GLN A 306 20.23 -14.87 20.05
CA GLN A 306 19.52 -13.74 19.44
C GLN A 306 19.69 -12.45 20.26
N LEU A 307 19.63 -12.53 21.59
CA LEU A 307 19.83 -11.38 22.46
C LEU A 307 21.27 -10.85 22.37
N ASP A 308 22.27 -11.72 22.41
CA ASP A 308 23.68 -11.34 22.27
C ASP A 308 23.97 -10.69 20.91
N TYR A 309 23.35 -11.21 19.84
CA TYR A 309 23.43 -10.60 18.53
C TYR A 309 22.83 -9.20 18.48
N LEU A 310 21.67 -8.98 19.10
CA LEU A 310 21.05 -7.65 19.19
C LEU A 310 21.90 -6.67 19.98
N ARG A 311 22.44 -7.09 21.14
CA ARG A 311 23.40 -6.31 21.94
C ARG A 311 24.60 -5.90 21.09
N LEU A 312 25.17 -6.84 20.34
CA LEU A 312 26.33 -6.60 19.48
C LEU A 312 26.05 -5.61 18.34
N ILE A 313 24.85 -5.66 17.75
CA ILE A 313 24.44 -4.71 16.71
C ILE A 313 24.19 -3.31 17.29
N PHE A 314 23.41 -3.21 18.36
CA PHE A 314 22.92 -1.93 18.85
C PHE A 314 23.97 -1.13 19.64
N ASN A 315 24.97 -1.80 20.21
CA ASN A 315 26.05 -1.13 20.95
C ASN A 315 27.25 -0.76 20.08
N ASN A 316 27.32 -1.20 18.81
CA ASN A 316 28.48 -0.97 17.96
C ASN A 316 28.05 -0.39 16.59
N PRO A 317 28.40 0.87 16.30
CA PRO A 317 28.12 1.51 15.01
C PRO A 317 28.63 0.74 13.78
N ASP A 318 29.79 0.09 13.86
CA ASP A 318 30.34 -0.70 12.74
C ASP A 318 29.49 -1.93 12.45
N ASN A 319 29.00 -2.61 13.50
CA ASN A 319 28.09 -3.75 13.33
C ASN A 319 26.74 -3.29 12.78
N LEU A 320 26.24 -2.13 13.20
CA LEU A 320 25.01 -1.53 12.70
C LEU A 320 25.12 -1.16 11.21
N LYS A 321 26.25 -0.55 10.82
CA LYS A 321 26.57 -0.23 9.42
C LYS A 321 26.70 -1.49 8.58
N LYS A 322 27.39 -2.51 9.08
CA LYS A 322 27.51 -3.82 8.44
C LYS A 322 26.14 -4.48 8.25
N LEU A 323 25.24 -4.37 9.23
CA LEU A 323 23.87 -4.88 9.09
C LEU A 323 23.11 -4.20 7.94
N LEU A 324 23.25 -2.86 7.80
CA LEU A 324 22.66 -2.13 6.68
C LEU A 324 23.25 -2.58 5.32
N ASP A 325 24.57 -2.80 5.25
CA ASP A 325 25.25 -3.35 4.07
C ASP A 325 24.77 -4.76 3.72
N ASP A 326 24.64 -5.63 4.73
CA ASP A 326 24.12 -6.98 4.56
C ASP A 326 22.68 -6.95 4.02
N PHE A 327 21.84 -6.02 4.48
CA PHE A 327 20.50 -5.84 3.93
C PHE A 327 20.51 -5.34 2.48
N GLU A 328 21.40 -4.41 2.11
CA GLU A 328 21.56 -3.98 0.71
C GLU A 328 21.96 -5.16 -0.17
N HIS A 329 22.95 -5.95 0.26
CA HIS A 329 23.41 -7.13 -0.47
C HIS A 329 22.30 -8.17 -0.64
N ILE A 330 21.60 -8.53 0.44
CA ILE A 330 20.48 -9.48 0.41
C ILE A 330 19.37 -9.00 -0.52
N CYS A 331 19.01 -7.71 -0.47
CA CYS A 331 17.98 -7.16 -1.35
C CYS A 331 18.41 -7.22 -2.82
N LYS A 332 19.68 -6.92 -3.11
CA LYS A 332 20.24 -7.02 -4.46
C LYS A 332 20.21 -8.46 -4.99
N GLU A 333 20.61 -9.45 -4.19
CA GLU A 333 20.58 -10.86 -4.58
C GLU A 333 19.15 -11.36 -4.85
N LYS A 334 18.18 -10.94 -4.03
CA LYS A 334 16.76 -11.26 -4.28
C LYS A 334 16.24 -10.65 -5.56
N LEU A 335 16.59 -9.39 -5.86
CA LEU A 335 16.24 -8.75 -7.14
C LEU A 335 16.88 -9.48 -8.33
N LEU A 336 18.15 -9.91 -8.21
CA LEU A 336 18.82 -10.71 -9.24
C LEU A 336 18.10 -12.04 -9.48
N TYR A 337 17.62 -12.70 -8.43
CA TYR A 337 16.82 -13.91 -8.56
C TYR A 337 15.50 -13.66 -9.26
N VAL A 338 14.78 -12.60 -8.89
CA VAL A 338 13.55 -12.19 -9.59
C VAL A 338 13.84 -11.94 -11.07
N TYR A 339 14.91 -11.22 -11.40
CA TYR A 339 15.29 -10.96 -12.79
C TYR A 339 15.57 -12.24 -13.58
N ARG A 340 16.24 -13.23 -12.96
CA ARG A 340 16.46 -14.56 -13.57
C ARG A 340 15.14 -15.28 -13.82
N ILE A 341 14.21 -15.26 -12.86
CA ILE A 341 12.87 -15.85 -13.02
C ILE A 341 12.12 -15.16 -14.16
N ARG A 342 12.09 -13.82 -14.16
CA ARG A 342 11.49 -13.00 -15.23
C ARG A 342 12.02 -13.37 -16.61
N ASN A 343 13.34 -13.51 -16.76
CA ASN A 343 13.93 -13.90 -18.05
C ASN A 343 13.53 -15.32 -18.46
N LYS A 344 13.49 -16.27 -17.51
CA LYS A 344 12.99 -17.62 -17.82
C LYS A 344 11.54 -17.62 -18.28
N ILE A 345 10.67 -16.82 -17.64
CA ILE A 345 9.26 -16.68 -18.03
C ILE A 345 9.17 -16.11 -19.46
N VAL A 346 9.87 -14.99 -19.75
CA VAL A 346 9.84 -14.34 -21.07
C VAL A 346 10.33 -15.25 -22.19
N HIS A 347 11.29 -16.14 -21.91
CA HIS A 347 11.80 -17.11 -22.87
C HIS A 347 11.05 -18.45 -22.86
N ASN A 348 9.88 -18.53 -22.21
CA ASN A 348 9.08 -19.75 -22.04
C ASN A 348 9.88 -20.95 -21.51
N ALA A 349 10.94 -20.68 -20.74
CA ALA A 349 11.88 -21.67 -20.23
C ALA A 349 11.52 -22.17 -18.82
N ASN A 350 10.45 -21.66 -18.20
CA ASN A 350 9.97 -22.09 -16.89
C ASN A 350 8.45 -21.97 -16.83
N THR A 351 7.77 -23.10 -16.68
CA THR A 351 6.30 -23.21 -16.55
C THR A 351 5.86 -23.66 -15.15
N GLU A 352 6.79 -24.00 -14.27
CA GLU A 352 6.47 -24.55 -12.95
C GLU A 352 6.29 -23.45 -11.90
N GLU A 353 5.05 -23.30 -11.43
CA GLU A 353 4.71 -22.59 -10.21
C GLU A 353 5.13 -23.45 -9.01
N ASN A 354 6.01 -22.90 -8.17
CA ASN A 354 6.49 -23.57 -6.97
C ASN A 354 6.63 -22.56 -5.81
N THR A 355 6.82 -23.06 -4.60
CA THR A 355 6.94 -22.23 -3.38
C THR A 355 8.05 -21.18 -3.48
N LEU A 356 9.10 -21.45 -4.27
CA LEU A 356 10.17 -20.48 -4.51
C LEU A 356 9.68 -19.30 -5.37
N SER A 357 8.84 -19.57 -6.37
CA SER A 357 8.24 -18.55 -7.23
C SER A 357 7.21 -17.71 -6.48
N GLU A 358 6.43 -18.33 -5.59
CA GLU A 358 5.53 -17.62 -4.66
C GLU A 358 6.32 -16.67 -3.76
N TYR A 359 7.40 -17.15 -3.13
CA TYR A 359 8.26 -16.33 -2.28
C TYR A 359 8.81 -15.10 -3.02
N TYR A 360 9.29 -15.28 -4.26
CA TYR A 360 9.83 -14.17 -5.05
C TYR A 360 8.75 -13.26 -5.63
N SER A 361 7.54 -13.77 -5.87
CA SER A 361 6.35 -12.97 -6.20
C SER A 361 5.97 -12.03 -5.05
N ASP A 362 5.93 -12.53 -3.82
CA ASP A 362 5.68 -11.72 -2.63
C ASP A 362 6.76 -10.67 -2.40
N PHE A 363 8.03 -11.05 -2.60
CA PHE A 363 9.15 -10.12 -2.50
C PHE A 363 9.06 -8.99 -3.53
N ILE A 364 8.80 -9.29 -4.80
CA ILE A 364 8.74 -8.25 -5.85
C ILE A 364 7.46 -7.40 -5.72
N SER A 365 6.37 -7.96 -5.20
CA SER A 365 5.17 -7.22 -4.80
C SER A 365 5.48 -6.17 -3.73
N GLN A 366 6.21 -6.57 -2.67
CA GLN A 366 6.67 -5.64 -1.64
C GLN A 366 7.63 -4.60 -2.19
N ALA A 367 8.60 -5.03 -3.02
CA ALA A 367 9.58 -4.13 -3.61
C ALA A 367 8.91 -3.04 -4.46
N SER A 368 8.08 -3.43 -5.43
CA SER A 368 7.35 -2.50 -6.30
C SER A 368 6.46 -1.53 -5.50
N THR A 369 5.76 -2.03 -4.49
CA THR A 369 4.93 -1.19 -3.60
C THR A 369 5.77 -0.12 -2.90
N LEU A 370 6.86 -0.51 -2.25
CA LEU A 370 7.71 0.41 -1.52
C LEU A 370 8.40 1.42 -2.45
N THR A 371 8.82 1.02 -3.66
CA THR A 371 9.40 1.95 -4.64
C THR A 371 8.40 3.02 -5.06
N ILE A 372 7.18 2.61 -5.40
CA ILE A 372 6.11 3.53 -5.83
C ILE A 372 5.83 4.52 -4.71
N ILE A 373 5.67 4.05 -3.47
CA ILE A 373 5.44 4.91 -2.30
C ILE A 373 6.60 5.90 -2.11
N GLN A 374 7.85 5.45 -2.27
CA GLN A 374 9.01 6.35 -2.19
C GLN A 374 8.96 7.42 -3.27
N PHE A 375 8.76 7.05 -4.54
CA PHE A 375 8.63 8.01 -5.64
C PHE A 375 7.53 9.04 -5.37
N MET A 376 6.35 8.58 -4.94
CA MET A 376 5.23 9.43 -4.57
C MET A 376 5.58 10.37 -3.41
N THR A 377 6.21 9.86 -2.36
CA THR A 377 6.59 10.63 -1.16
C THR A 377 7.62 11.70 -1.49
N LYS A 378 8.65 11.37 -2.27
CA LYS A 378 9.67 12.33 -2.71
C LYS A 378 9.08 13.38 -3.64
N ARG A 379 8.23 12.96 -4.57
CA ARG A 379 7.48 13.85 -5.46
C ARG A 379 6.60 14.83 -4.70
N GLN A 380 5.95 14.38 -3.63
CA GLN A 380 5.08 15.17 -2.77
C GLN A 380 5.86 16.13 -1.87
N ASN A 381 6.76 15.59 -1.04
CA ASN A 381 7.38 16.33 0.06
C ASN A 381 8.50 17.26 -0.42
N LYS A 382 9.18 16.91 -1.52
CA LYS A 382 10.33 17.66 -2.06
C LYS A 382 10.07 18.30 -3.42
N ASN A 383 8.87 18.12 -3.98
CA ASN A 383 8.47 18.64 -5.31
C ASN A 383 9.46 18.28 -6.45
N LEU A 384 10.09 17.11 -6.37
CA LEU A 384 11.06 16.62 -7.36
C LEU A 384 10.36 16.31 -8.69
N LYS A 385 10.86 16.84 -9.81
CA LYS A 385 10.17 16.80 -11.12
C LYS A 385 10.77 15.83 -12.13
N THR A 386 11.94 15.25 -11.84
CA THR A 386 12.63 14.31 -12.75
C THR A 386 12.96 13.01 -12.03
N THR A 387 13.01 11.91 -12.77
CA THR A 387 13.37 10.57 -12.28
C THR A 387 14.74 10.60 -11.62
N GLU A 388 15.72 11.19 -12.31
CA GLU A 388 17.09 11.39 -11.80
C GLU A 388 17.11 12.11 -10.45
N SER A 389 16.32 13.18 -10.28
CA SER A 389 16.28 13.91 -8.99
C SER A 389 15.75 13.03 -7.85
N ILE A 390 14.76 12.18 -8.11
CA ILE A 390 14.24 11.23 -7.12
C ILE A 390 15.26 10.13 -6.82
N LEU A 391 15.93 9.59 -7.84
CA LEU A 391 16.96 8.55 -7.65
C LEU A 391 18.17 9.09 -6.85
N ASN A 392 18.61 10.31 -7.13
CA ASN A 392 19.65 10.99 -6.37
C ASN A 392 19.22 11.24 -4.92
N ASP A 393 17.95 11.58 -4.68
CA ASP A 393 17.43 11.75 -3.32
C ASP A 393 17.38 10.43 -2.54
N ILE A 394 17.02 9.32 -3.19
CA ILE A 394 17.08 7.97 -2.60
C ILE A 394 18.52 7.61 -2.23
N LEU A 395 19.47 7.89 -3.12
CA LEU A 395 20.89 7.64 -2.87
C LEU A 395 21.40 8.51 -1.71
N TYR A 396 20.98 9.77 -1.65
CA TYR A 396 21.28 10.68 -0.55
C TYR A 396 20.77 10.13 0.78
N ASP A 397 19.51 9.69 0.87
CA ASP A 397 18.96 9.14 2.11
C ASP A 397 19.78 7.94 2.64
N PHE A 398 20.17 7.03 1.74
CA PHE A 398 20.94 5.84 2.10
C PHE A 398 22.35 6.20 2.60
N ASN A 399 23.05 7.09 1.87
CA ASN A 399 24.38 7.53 2.26
C ASN A 399 24.35 8.37 3.54
N LYS A 400 23.31 9.19 3.69
CA LYS A 400 23.07 9.97 4.90
C LYS A 400 22.86 9.04 6.10
N LEU A 401 22.00 8.03 5.99
CA LEU A 401 21.80 7.06 7.07
C LEU A 401 23.11 6.35 7.46
N LYS A 402 23.93 5.96 6.48
CA LYS A 402 25.26 5.37 6.76
C LYS A 402 26.17 6.32 7.54
N LEU A 403 26.20 7.59 7.14
CA LEU A 403 27.00 8.62 7.81
C LEU A 403 26.46 8.92 9.21
N ASP A 404 25.15 9.02 9.37
CA ASP A 404 24.50 9.27 10.64
C ASP A 404 24.72 8.11 11.61
N ILE A 405 24.70 6.85 11.14
CA ILE A 405 25.12 5.68 11.94
C ILE A 405 26.58 5.82 12.40
N GLU A 406 27.47 6.27 11.53
CA GLU A 406 28.90 6.43 11.86
C GLU A 406 29.13 7.52 12.91
N ILE A 407 28.39 8.61 12.85
CA ILE A 407 28.53 9.75 13.77
C ILE A 407 27.76 9.54 15.08
N GLN A 408 26.54 9.02 14.98
CA GLN A 408 25.57 9.01 16.08
C GLN A 408 25.26 7.59 16.59
N GLY A 409 25.80 6.56 15.94
CA GLY A 409 25.54 5.16 16.28
C GLY A 409 24.06 4.82 16.16
N ILE A 410 23.56 4.10 17.17
CA ILE A 410 22.17 3.65 17.21
C ILE A 410 21.15 4.78 17.42
N THR A 411 21.60 5.95 17.88
CA THR A 411 20.72 7.08 18.19
C THR A 411 20.07 7.70 16.94
N VAL A 412 20.60 7.43 15.75
CA VAL A 412 19.96 7.79 14.47
C VAL A 412 18.54 7.23 14.33
N LEU A 413 18.23 6.15 15.05
CA LEU A 413 16.92 5.53 15.05
C LEU A 413 15.89 6.26 15.95
N TYR A 414 16.29 7.33 16.66
CA TYR A 414 15.40 8.00 17.63
C TYR A 414 14.39 8.93 16.97
N GLU A 415 14.67 9.42 15.76
CA GLU A 415 13.95 10.54 15.12
C GLU A 415 12.96 10.12 14.01
N GLN A 416 12.69 8.82 13.83
CA GLN A 416 11.79 8.28 12.80
C GLN A 416 10.86 7.20 13.35
#